data_AF-A0A7X0KXY3-F1
#
_entry.id   AF-A0A7X0KXY3-F1
#
_cell.length_a   1.000
_cell.length_b   1.000
_cell.length_c   1.000
_cell.angle_alpha   90.00
_cell.angle_beta   90.00
_cell.angle_gamma   90.00
#
_symmetry.space_group_name_H-M   'P 1'
#
loop_
_entity.id
_entity.type
_entity.pdbx_description
1 polymer ?
#
loop_
_entity_poly.entity_id
_entity_poly.type
_entity_poly.pdbx_seq_one_letter_code
_entity_poly.pdbx_strand_id
1 'polypeptide(L)'
;MPLGRRVSKEVAEPYEADQRLAAEYDDRLAAAGDAERALRDAQAAGAAEPRLGELTAAFDRAMTAVLAAAEAAERVAMGPKVYSTEAQDAKTRRAAEIAYRKAKARPAVRPWTDEVDRLRTAREAHRLSFRTRPAARV
;
A
#
# COMPACT_ATOMS: atom_id res chain seq x y z
N MET A 1 36.25 -9.15 -14.20
CA MET A 1 34.97 -8.81 -13.52
C MET A 1 33.90 -8.65 -14.59
N PRO A 2 32.97 -9.60 -14.80
CA PRO A 2 31.92 -9.41 -15.78
C PRO A 2 30.97 -8.34 -15.24
N LEU A 3 30.75 -7.30 -16.04
CA LEU A 3 29.95 -6.13 -15.72
C LEU A 3 28.58 -6.56 -15.19
N GLY A 4 28.29 -6.20 -13.93
CA GLY A 4 26.99 -6.40 -13.32
C GLY A 4 25.90 -5.87 -14.25
N ARG A 5 24.97 -6.75 -14.62
CA ARG A 5 23.84 -6.49 -15.52
C ARG A 5 23.15 -5.18 -15.11
N ARG A 6 23.39 -4.09 -15.84
CA ARG A 6 22.77 -2.78 -15.59
C ARG A 6 21.25 -2.97 -15.59
N VAL A 7 20.60 -2.52 -14.52
CA VAL A 7 19.15 -2.35 -14.48
C VAL A 7 18.80 -1.36 -15.59
N SER A 8 17.83 -1.66 -16.45
CA SER A 8 17.41 -0.72 -17.49
C SER A 8 16.85 0.54 -16.84
N LYS A 9 17.03 1.69 -17.48
CA LYS A 9 16.54 2.99 -16.95
C LYS A 9 15.04 2.94 -16.61
N GLU A 10 14.27 2.23 -17.43
CA GLU A 10 12.83 2.00 -17.26
C GLU A 10 12.45 1.21 -16.01
N VAL A 11 13.35 0.38 -15.48
CA VAL A 11 13.16 -0.33 -14.20
C VAL A 11 13.74 0.47 -13.04
N ALA A 12 14.80 1.24 -13.28
CA ALA A 12 15.44 2.05 -12.25
C ALA A 12 14.47 3.11 -11.71
N GLU A 13 13.77 3.83 -12.58
CA GLU A 13 12.83 4.89 -12.17
C GLU A 13 11.68 4.39 -11.26
N PRO A 14 10.88 3.37 -11.62
CA PRO A 14 9.83 2.87 -10.75
C PRO A 14 10.39 2.22 -9.47
N TYR A 15 11.58 1.61 -9.53
CA TYR A 15 12.23 1.06 -8.34
C TYR A 15 12.70 2.14 -7.37
N GLU A 16 13.24 3.25 -7.87
CA GLU A 16 13.59 4.41 -7.04
C GLU A 16 12.36 5.11 -6.47
N ALA A 17 11.26 5.18 -7.24
CA ALA A 17 10.00 5.70 -6.74
C ALA A 17 9.44 4.85 -5.59
N ASP A 18 9.48 3.52 -5.73
CA ASP A 18 9.08 2.61 -4.65
C ASP A 18 10.01 2.71 -3.45
N GLN A 19 11.32 2.91 -3.63
CA GLN A 19 12.24 3.14 -2.51
C GLN A 19 11.90 4.41 -1.73
N ARG A 20 11.63 5.52 -2.41
CA ARG A 20 11.20 6.76 -1.75
C ARG A 20 9.88 6.56 -1.01
N LEU A 21 8.91 5.93 -1.64
CA LEU A 21 7.60 5.68 -1.05
C LEU A 21 7.67 4.73 0.16
N ALA A 22 8.51 3.70 0.08
CA ALA A 22 8.76 2.76 1.17
C ALA A 22 9.45 3.42 2.37
N ALA A 23 10.37 4.36 2.14
CA ALA A 23 11.07 5.08 3.20
C ALA A 23 10.12 5.93 4.07
N GLU A 24 8.98 6.31 3.51
CA GLU A 24 7.94 7.10 4.17
C GLU A 24 6.83 6.22 4.81
N TYR A 25 7.02 4.90 4.92
CA TYR A 25 6.02 3.98 5.48
C TYR A 25 5.67 4.32 6.93
N ASP A 26 6.67 4.49 7.80
CA ASP A 26 6.45 4.75 9.23
C ASP A 26 5.69 6.06 9.47
N ASP A 27 6.04 7.11 8.73
CA ASP A 27 5.35 8.41 8.80
C ASP A 27 3.88 8.29 8.36
N ARG A 28 3.62 7.53 7.29
CA ARG A 28 2.24 7.28 6.83
C ARG A 28 1.46 6.41 7.80
N LEU A 29 2.10 5.44 8.46
CA LEU A 29 1.48 4.63 9.49
C LEU A 29 1.10 5.49 10.70
N ALA A 30 2.00 6.39 11.13
CA ALA A 30 1.72 7.35 12.19
C ALA A 30 0.52 8.25 11.84
N ALA A 31 0.50 8.81 10.63
CA ALA A 31 -0.61 9.63 10.14
C ALA A 31 -1.94 8.87 10.06
N ALA A 32 -1.93 7.58 9.67
CA ALA A 32 -3.11 6.74 9.71
C ALA A 32 -3.61 6.52 11.15
N GLY A 33 -2.69 6.32 12.09
CA GLY A 33 -3.01 6.22 13.52
C GLY A 33 -3.59 7.52 14.10
N ASP A 34 -3.06 8.68 13.71
CA ASP A 34 -3.61 9.99 14.11
C ASP A 34 -5.03 10.19 13.56
N ALA A 35 -5.25 9.86 12.29
CA ALA A 35 -6.57 9.96 11.66
C ALA A 35 -7.59 9.00 12.30
N GLU A 36 -7.18 7.78 12.66
CA GLU A 36 -8.04 6.86 13.41
C GLU A 36 -8.42 7.45 14.76
N ARG A 37 -7.45 7.93 15.55
CA ARG A 37 -7.70 8.54 16.87
C ARG A 37 -8.69 9.69 16.76
N ALA A 38 -8.47 10.63 15.83
CA ALA A 38 -9.36 11.75 15.61
C ALA A 38 -10.80 11.31 15.27
N LEU A 39 -10.96 10.26 14.46
CA LEU A 39 -12.27 9.70 14.15
C LEU A 39 -12.92 9.08 15.40
N ARG A 40 -12.20 8.27 16.17
CA ARG A 40 -12.71 7.62 17.38
C ARG A 40 -13.10 8.64 18.46
N ASP A 41 -12.30 9.68 18.64
CA ASP A 41 -12.58 10.76 19.60
C ASP A 41 -13.85 11.51 19.21
N ALA A 42 -14.04 11.81 17.92
CA ALA A 42 -15.26 12.45 17.43
C ALA A 42 -16.50 11.55 17.59
N GLN A 43 -16.36 10.25 17.37
CA GLN A 43 -17.44 9.27 17.62
C GLN A 43 -17.81 9.22 19.10
N ALA A 44 -16.82 9.15 19.99
CA ALA A 44 -17.05 9.13 21.44
C ALA A 44 -17.69 10.43 21.95
N ALA A 45 -17.37 11.57 21.34
CA ALA A 45 -17.98 12.86 21.64
C ALA A 45 -19.39 13.05 21.04
N GLY A 46 -19.91 12.09 20.26
CA GLY A 46 -21.20 12.22 19.59
C GLY A 46 -21.23 13.34 18.56
N ALA A 47 -20.12 13.56 17.84
CA ALA A 47 -20.02 14.62 16.84
C ALA A 47 -21.07 14.46 15.73
N ALA A 48 -21.46 15.58 15.12
CA ALA A 48 -22.45 15.59 14.05
C ALA A 48 -22.01 14.78 12.82
N GLU A 49 -22.98 14.20 12.11
CA GLU A 49 -22.75 13.32 10.96
C GLU A 49 -21.84 13.90 9.86
N PRO A 50 -21.92 15.19 9.46
CA PRO A 50 -21.00 15.75 8.48
C PRO A 50 -19.54 15.67 8.92
N ARG A 51 -19.28 15.94 10.21
CA ARG A 51 -17.94 15.89 10.78
C ARG A 51 -17.40 14.46 10.83
N LEU A 52 -18.26 13.50 11.18
CA LEU A 52 -17.88 12.09 11.16
C LEU A 52 -17.59 11.60 9.73
N GLY A 53 -18.35 12.08 8.74
CA GLY A 53 -18.10 11.80 7.32
C GLY A 53 -16.73 12.30 6.85
N GLU A 54 -16.36 13.54 7.20
CA GLU A 54 -15.05 14.10 6.88
C GLU A 54 -13.89 13.29 7.48
N LEU A 55 -14.00 12.94 8.77
CA LEU A 55 -12.97 12.18 9.48
C LEU A 55 -12.86 10.74 8.97
N THR A 56 -13.99 10.13 8.61
CA THR A 56 -14.04 8.80 7.99
C THR A 56 -13.29 8.80 6.65
N ALA A 57 -13.52 9.82 5.81
CA ALA A 57 -12.84 9.97 4.54
C ALA A 57 -11.35 10.29 4.73
N ALA A 58 -10.99 11.08 5.75
CA ALA A 58 -9.59 11.36 6.09
C ALA A 58 -8.85 10.09 6.49
N PHE A 59 -9.46 9.25 7.34
CA PHE A 59 -8.88 7.97 7.74
C PHE A 59 -8.75 7.00 6.56
N ASP A 60 -9.75 6.87 5.68
CA ASP A 60 -9.62 6.00 4.49
C ASP A 60 -8.50 6.46 3.55
N ARG A 61 -8.29 7.77 3.38
CA ARG A 61 -7.16 8.32 2.62
C ARG A 61 -5.82 7.98 3.26
N ALA A 62 -5.72 8.13 4.59
CA ALA A 62 -4.49 7.78 5.31
C ALA A 62 -4.19 6.28 5.23
N MET A 63 -5.21 5.42 5.37
CA MET A 63 -5.09 3.97 5.17
C MET A 63 -4.65 3.60 3.76
N THR A 64 -5.17 4.30 2.75
CA THR A 64 -4.75 4.12 1.35
C THR A 64 -3.28 4.49 1.17
N ALA A 65 -2.84 5.59 1.78
CA ALA A 65 -1.45 6.05 1.68
C ALA A 65 -0.47 5.07 2.34
N VAL A 66 -0.73 4.61 3.58
CA VAL A 66 0.14 3.64 4.25
C VAL A 66 0.17 2.29 3.53
N LEU A 67 -0.97 1.85 2.97
CA LEU A 67 -1.03 0.63 2.15
C LEU A 67 -0.14 0.76 0.91
N ALA A 68 -0.17 1.90 0.22
CA ALA A 68 0.69 2.14 -0.94
C ALA A 68 2.19 2.08 -0.57
N ALA A 69 2.57 2.62 0.60
CA ALA A 69 3.94 2.52 1.10
C ALA A 69 4.36 1.11 1.51
N ALA A 70 3.47 0.34 2.13
CA ALA A 70 3.72 -1.07 2.46
C ALA A 70 3.89 -1.93 1.20
N GLU A 71 3.04 -1.72 0.18
CA GLU A 71 3.16 -2.39 -1.12
C GLU A 71 4.45 -2.01 -1.86
N ALA A 72 4.89 -0.75 -1.74
CA ALA A 72 6.18 -0.30 -2.27
C ALA A 72 7.34 -0.97 -1.52
N ALA A 73 7.31 -1.03 -0.19
CA ALA A 73 8.32 -1.71 0.62
C ALA A 73 8.41 -3.21 0.28
N GLU A 74 7.27 -3.86 0.05
CA GLU A 74 7.20 -5.22 -0.47
C GLU A 74 7.95 -5.37 -1.81
N ARG A 75 7.65 -4.50 -2.80
CA ARG A 75 8.32 -4.53 -4.10
C ARG A 75 9.82 -4.26 -3.99
N VAL A 76 10.22 -3.33 -3.11
CA VAL A 76 11.63 -3.04 -2.82
C VAL A 76 12.35 -4.28 -2.27
N ALA A 77 11.73 -4.98 -1.32
CA ALA A 77 12.27 -6.21 -0.74
C ALA A 77 12.38 -7.35 -1.77
N MET A 78 11.49 -7.39 -2.76
CA MET A 78 11.58 -8.35 -3.88
C MET A 78 12.74 -8.03 -4.84
N GLY A 79 13.06 -6.75 -5.00
CA GLY A 79 14.16 -6.23 -5.81
C GLY A 79 13.79 -5.94 -7.27
N PRO A 80 14.66 -5.26 -8.04
CA PRO A 80 14.33 -4.68 -9.35
C PRO A 80 13.97 -5.70 -10.44
N LYS A 81 14.27 -6.98 -10.23
CA LYS A 81 13.98 -8.04 -11.21
C LYS A 81 12.48 -8.35 -11.37
N VAL A 82 11.65 -7.88 -10.45
CA VAL A 82 10.20 -8.15 -10.48
C VAL A 82 9.41 -7.13 -11.28
N TYR A 83 10.04 -6.04 -11.71
CA TYR A 83 9.39 -4.98 -12.48
C TYR A 83 9.20 -5.41 -13.92
N SER A 84 7.96 -5.34 -14.37
CA SER A 84 7.53 -5.56 -15.75
C SER A 84 7.05 -4.22 -16.30
N THR A 85 7.73 -3.68 -17.32
CA THR A 85 7.34 -2.44 -17.98
C THR A 85 6.74 -2.73 -19.36
N GLU A 86 5.93 -1.81 -19.89
CA GLU A 86 5.29 -1.99 -21.20
C GLU A 86 6.29 -1.99 -22.37
N ALA A 87 7.41 -1.31 -22.21
CA ALA A 87 8.49 -1.26 -23.19
C ALA A 87 9.31 -2.57 -23.29
N GLN A 88 9.13 -3.51 -22.35
CA GLN A 88 9.79 -4.81 -22.37
C GLN A 88 9.10 -5.79 -23.31
N ASP A 89 9.90 -6.60 -24.01
CA ASP A 89 9.39 -7.72 -24.79
C ASP A 89 8.65 -8.76 -23.91
N ALA A 90 7.81 -9.59 -24.54
CA ALA A 90 7.00 -10.59 -23.83
C ALA A 90 7.83 -11.59 -23.00
N LYS A 91 9.04 -11.93 -23.44
CA LYS A 91 9.93 -12.86 -22.73
C LYS A 91 10.46 -12.22 -21.44
N THR A 92 10.83 -10.95 -21.50
CA THR A 92 11.31 -10.16 -20.36
C THR A 92 10.20 -9.94 -19.34
N ARG A 93 8.99 -9.59 -19.79
CA ARG A 93 7.81 -9.49 -18.91
C ARG A 93 7.51 -10.83 -18.21
N ARG A 94 7.53 -11.94 -18.95
CA ARG A 94 7.35 -13.28 -18.37
C ARG A 94 8.44 -13.62 -17.35
N ALA A 95 9.69 -13.23 -17.61
CA ALA A 95 10.78 -13.43 -16.65
C ALA A 95 10.57 -12.61 -15.37
N ALA A 96 10.08 -11.38 -15.46
CA ALA A 96 9.72 -10.55 -14.31
C ALA A 96 8.58 -11.16 -13.49
N GLU A 97 7.53 -11.68 -14.12
CA GLU A 97 6.45 -12.40 -13.41
C GLU A 97 6.96 -13.63 -12.64
N ILE A 98 7.86 -14.42 -13.25
CA ILE A 98 8.47 -15.57 -12.59
C ILE A 98 9.34 -15.11 -11.41
N ALA A 99 10.09 -14.03 -11.58
CA ALA A 99 10.88 -13.43 -10.52
C ALA A 99 9.99 -12.93 -9.37
N TYR A 100 8.86 -12.30 -9.67
CA TYR A 100 7.86 -11.86 -8.71
C TYR A 100 7.35 -13.03 -7.86
N ARG A 101 6.87 -14.11 -8.51
CA ARG A 101 6.37 -15.31 -7.79
C ARG A 101 7.45 -15.92 -6.88
N LYS A 102 8.69 -16.02 -7.37
CA LYS A 102 9.81 -16.52 -6.58
C LYS A 102 10.19 -15.60 -5.42
N ALA A 103 10.10 -14.28 -5.62
CA ALA A 103 10.41 -13.31 -4.59
C ALA A 103 9.35 -13.29 -3.48
N LYS A 104 8.05 -13.41 -3.83
CA LYS A 104 6.93 -13.49 -2.88
C LYS A 104 7.07 -14.65 -1.88
N ALA A 105 7.72 -15.74 -2.29
CA ALA A 105 7.98 -16.89 -1.43
C ALA A 105 9.20 -16.72 -0.49
N ARG A 106 9.96 -15.62 -0.59
CA ARG A 106 11.17 -15.42 0.22
C ARG A 106 10.82 -15.01 1.66
N PRO A 107 11.51 -15.55 2.68
CA PRO A 107 11.30 -15.15 4.07
C PRO A 107 11.47 -13.64 4.31
N ALA A 108 12.40 -12.99 3.60
CA ALA A 108 12.63 -11.54 3.74
C ALA A 108 11.47 -10.67 3.21
N VAL A 109 10.61 -11.20 2.33
CA VAL A 109 9.44 -10.49 1.78
C VAL A 109 8.20 -10.73 2.64
N ARG A 110 8.17 -11.86 3.35
CA ARG A 110 7.00 -12.31 4.12
C ARG A 110 6.46 -11.26 5.10
N PRO A 111 7.28 -10.53 5.90
CA PRO A 111 6.77 -9.49 6.79
C PRO A 111 5.96 -8.42 6.07
N TRP A 112 6.42 -7.99 4.89
CA TRP A 112 5.71 -6.99 4.09
C TRP A 112 4.44 -7.52 3.45
N THR A 113 4.43 -8.79 3.03
CA THR A 113 3.20 -9.45 2.56
C THR A 113 2.15 -9.48 3.66
N ASP A 114 2.52 -9.97 4.85
CA ASP A 114 1.61 -10.07 5.99
C ASP A 114 1.11 -8.68 6.42
N GLU A 115 1.98 -7.67 6.35
CA GLU A 115 1.64 -6.28 6.64
C GLU A 115 0.65 -5.66 5.63
N VAL A 116 0.87 -5.87 4.33
CA VAL A 116 -0.07 -5.43 3.28
C VAL A 116 -1.44 -6.08 3.48
N ASP A 117 -1.48 -7.38 3.78
CA ASP A 117 -2.73 -8.10 4.01
C ASP A 117 -3.43 -7.57 5.28
N ARG A 118 -2.68 -7.34 6.37
CA ARG A 118 -3.19 -6.72 7.61
C ARG A 118 -3.83 -5.36 7.33
N LEU A 119 -3.15 -4.48 6.59
CA LEU A 119 -3.64 -3.14 6.27
C LEU A 119 -4.88 -3.18 5.36
N ARG A 120 -4.92 -4.08 4.39
CA ARG A 120 -6.12 -4.30 3.54
C ARG A 120 -7.31 -4.74 4.37
N THR A 121 -7.11 -5.70 5.27
CA THR A 121 -8.16 -6.16 6.18
C THR A 121 -8.65 -5.04 7.08
N ALA A 122 -7.75 -4.27 7.70
CA ALA A 122 -8.12 -3.13 8.54
C ALA A 122 -8.93 -2.07 7.77
N ARG A 123 -8.50 -1.74 6.54
CA ARG A 123 -9.22 -0.80 5.69
C ARG A 123 -10.60 -1.32 5.29
N GLU A 124 -10.72 -2.58 4.90
CA GLU A 124 -12.03 -3.13 4.53
C GLU A 124 -12.97 -3.18 5.75
N ALA A 125 -12.46 -3.54 6.94
CA ALA A 125 -13.23 -3.47 8.18
C ALA A 125 -13.75 -2.04 8.45
N HIS A 126 -12.90 -1.02 8.28
CA HIS A 126 -13.32 0.40 8.36
C HIS A 126 -14.45 0.72 7.38
N ARG A 127 -14.28 0.37 6.09
CA ARG A 127 -15.28 0.63 5.04
C ARG A 127 -16.61 -0.09 5.29
N LEU A 128 -16.59 -1.28 5.86
CA LEU A 128 -17.79 -2.03 6.21
C LEU A 128 -18.49 -1.46 7.45
N SER A 129 -17.73 -1.01 8.45
CA SER A 129 -18.28 -0.43 9.68
C SER A 129 -19.09 0.86 9.44
N PHE A 130 -18.79 1.58 8.36
CA PHE A 130 -19.49 2.81 7.99
C PHE A 130 -20.62 2.62 6.96
N ARG A 131 -20.82 1.40 6.43
CA ARG A 131 -22.03 1.09 5.63
C ARG A 131 -23.23 0.87 6.56
N THR A 132 -23.68 1.92 7.22
CA THR A 132 -24.93 1.91 7.99
C THR A 132 -25.80 3.11 7.62
N ARG A 133 -26.34 3.09 6.40
CA ARG A 133 -27.76 3.29 6.11
C ARG A 133 -28.03 3.01 4.62
N PRO A 134 -28.96 2.10 4.27
CA PRO A 134 -29.62 2.22 2.97
C PRO A 134 -30.23 3.62 2.94
N ALA A 135 -30.00 4.37 1.86
CA ALA A 135 -30.84 5.51 1.53
C ALA A 135 -32.24 4.98 1.19
N ALA A 136 -33.01 4.58 2.21
CA ALA A 136 -34.44 4.46 2.08
C ALA A 136 -34.96 5.88 1.85
N ARG A 137 -35.12 6.25 0.58
CA ARG A 137 -36.03 7.33 0.19
C ARG A 137 -37.39 6.94 0.76
N VAL A 138 -37.84 7.67 1.77
CA VAL A 138 -39.26 7.79 2.11
C VAL A 138 -39.81 8.94 1.28
#